data_AF-A0A413FZB4-F1
#
_entry.id   AF-A0A413FZB4-F1
#
_cell.length_a   1.000
_cell.length_b   1.000
_cell.length_c   1.000
_cell.angle_alpha   90.00
_cell.angle_beta   90.00
_cell.angle_gamma   90.00
#
_symmetry.space_group_name_H-M   'P 1'
#
loop_
_entity.id
_entity.type
_entity.pdbx_description
1 polymer ?
#
loop_
_entity_poly.entity_id
_entity_poly.type
_entity_poly.pdbx_seq_one_letter_code
_entity_poly.pdbx_strand_id
1 'polypeptide(L)' 'MPLEKPTFRDNLERLDSAFPGKEILSVTDVSNYTGFTRKTARTLFNFKKFGPKVGISKTCLARELS' A
#
# COMPACT_ATOMS: atom_id res chain seq x y z
N MET A 1 15.89 -6.77 21.62
CA MET A 1 15.60 -5.60 20.76
C MET A 1 14.41 -5.96 19.90
N PRO A 2 13.29 -5.21 19.89
CA PRO A 2 12.20 -5.54 18.98
C PRO A 2 12.66 -5.20 17.56
N LEU A 3 12.92 -6.23 16.74
CA LEU A 3 13.34 -6.10 15.36
C LEU A 3 12.28 -5.32 14.59
N GLU A 4 12.59 -4.09 14.17
CA GLU A 4 11.82 -3.42 13.13
C GLU A 4 11.83 -4.34 11.91
N LYS A 5 10.64 -4.80 11.52
CA LYS A 5 10.46 -5.90 10.58
C LYS A 5 11.24 -5.63 9.28
N PRO A 6 12.26 -6.43 8.93
CA PRO A 6 13.08 -6.19 7.73
C PRO A 6 12.25 -6.19 6.43
N THR A 7 11.11 -6.88 6.45
CA THR A 7 10.12 -6.92 5.37
C THR A 7 9.49 -5.57 5.06
N PHE A 8 9.44 -4.62 6.01
CA PHE A 8 8.88 -3.29 5.75
C PHE A 8 9.72 -2.51 4.72
N ARG A 9 11.05 -2.51 4.86
CA ARG A 9 11.95 -1.79 3.94
C ARG A 9 11.90 -2.40 2.54
N ASP A 10 12.00 -3.72 2.44
CA ASP A 10 11.91 -4.43 1.16
C ASP A 10 10.56 -4.20 0.46
N ASN A 11 9.45 -4.26 1.22
CA ASN A 11 8.13 -3.94 0.68
C ASN A 11 8.02 -2.48 0.22
N LEU A 12 8.62 -1.54 0.95
CA LEU A 12 8.61 -0.13 0.59
C LEU A 12 9.42 0.12 -0.70
N GLU A 13 10.61 -0.46 -0.82
CA GLU A 13 11.46 -0.36 -2.03
C GLU A 13 10.78 -0.98 -3.26
N ARG A 14 10.07 -2.10 -3.08
CA ARG A 14 9.26 -2.71 -4.15
C ARG A 14 8.11 -1.81 -4.58
N LEU A 15 7.40 -1.20 -3.63
CA LEU A 15 6.32 -0.26 -3.95
C LEU A 15 6.85 1.01 -4.59
N ASP A 16 8.04 1.47 -4.20
CA ASP A 16 8.67 2.63 -4.81
C ASP A 16 9.08 2.37 -6.25
N SER A 17 9.66 1.19 -6.50
CA SER A 17 10.00 0.71 -7.84
C SER A 17 8.76 0.49 -8.72
N ALA A 18 7.67 -0.04 -8.15
CA ALA A 18 6.43 -0.31 -8.89
C ALA A 18 5.62 0.97 -9.20
N PHE A 19 5.72 1.97 -8.34
CA PHE A 19 4.95 3.22 -8.46
C PHE A 19 5.85 4.44 -8.32
N PRO A 20 6.76 4.70 -9.29
CA PRO A 20 7.65 5.86 -9.22
C PRO A 20 6.84 7.16 -9.21
N GLY A 21 7.12 8.04 -8.24
CA GLY A 21 6.48 9.37 -8.13
C GLY A 21 5.03 9.39 -7.63
N LYS A 22 4.42 8.25 -7.26
CA LYS A 22 3.10 8.20 -6.60
C LYS A 22 3.23 7.85 -5.13
N GLU A 23 3.01 8.80 -4.24
CA GLU A 23 2.99 8.52 -2.79
C GLU A 23 1.68 7.88 -2.31
N ILE A 24 0.56 8.23 -2.95
CA ILE A 24 -0.79 7.75 -2.60
C ILE A 24 -1.28 6.84 -3.72
N LEU A 25 -1.61 5.60 -3.37
CA LEU A 25 -2.14 4.58 -4.25
C LEU A 25 -3.66 4.52 -4.15
N SER A 26 -4.34 4.46 -5.30
CA SER A 26 -5.78 4.25 -5.32
C SER A 26 -6.12 2.78 -5.08
N VAL A 27 -7.38 2.49 -4.75
CA VAL A 27 -7.86 1.10 -4.62
C VAL A 27 -7.58 0.28 -5.88
N THR A 28 -7.63 0.91 -7.06
CA THR A 28 -7.34 0.26 -8.34
C THR A 28 -5.86 -0.10 -8.49
N ASP A 29 -4.96 0.83 -8.14
CA ASP A 29 -3.51 0.57 -8.19
C ASP A 29 -3.13 -0.57 -7.25
N VAL A 30 -3.68 -0.56 -6.03
CA VAL A 30 -3.45 -1.61 -5.04
C VAL A 30 -4.02 -2.95 -5.49
N SER A 31 -5.23 -2.97 -6.05
CA SER A 31 -5.81 -4.21 -6.58
C SER A 31 -4.96 -4.80 -7.72
N ASN A 32 -4.42 -3.96 -8.60
CA ASN A 32 -3.59 -4.41 -9.70
C ASN A 32 -2.25 -4.95 -9.21
N TYR A 33 -1.63 -4.31 -8.21
CA TYR A 33 -0.35 -4.73 -7.65
C TYR A 33 -0.45 -6.01 -6.83
N THR A 34 -1.50 -6.13 -6.00
CA THR A 34 -1.68 -7.27 -5.09
C THR A 34 -2.42 -8.45 -5.72
N GLY A 35 -3.04 -8.25 -6.88
CA GLY A 35 -3.91 -9.25 -7.51
C GLY A 35 -5.28 -9.42 -6.83
N PHE A 36 -5.55 -8.70 -5.74
CA PHE A 36 -6.83 -8.76 -5.05
C PHE A 36 -7.92 -7.99 -5.80
N THR A 37 -9.16 -8.43 -5.69
CA THR A 37 -10.30 -7.67 -6.20
C THR A 37 -10.44 -6.36 -5.41
N ARG A 38 -10.93 -5.28 -6.04
CA ARG A 38 -11.14 -3.98 -5.39
C ARG A 38 -11.95 -4.05 -4.09
N LYS A 39 -12.93 -4.95 -4.00
CA LYS A 39 -13.70 -5.23 -2.77
C LYS A 39 -12.78 -5.78 -1.67
N THR A 40 -12.06 -6.84 -1.97
CA THR A 40 -11.13 -7.49 -1.05
C THR A 40 -10.02 -6.54 -0.61
N ALA A 41 -9.45 -5.77 -1.54
CA ALA A 41 -8.47 -4.74 -1.22
C ALA A 41 -9.04 -3.71 -0.23
N ARG A 42 -10.28 -3.23 -0.43
CA ARG A 42 -10.93 -2.29 0.50
C ARG A 42 -11.18 -2.86 1.90
N THR A 43 -11.35 -4.17 2.01
CA THR A 43 -11.57 -4.84 3.31
C THR A 43 -10.25 -5.18 4.00
N LEU A 44 -9.24 -5.58 3.24
CA LEU A 44 -7.91 -5.94 3.76
C LEU A 44 -7.06 -4.72 4.09
N PHE A 45 -7.12 -3.67 3.27
CA PHE A 45 -6.28 -2.49 3.42
C PHE A 45 -7.08 -1.29 3.92
N ASN A 46 -6.52 -0.56 4.87
CA ASN A 46 -7.16 0.60 5.46
C ASN A 46 -7.02 1.86 4.57
N PHE A 47 -7.83 1.93 3.50
CA PHE A 47 -7.90 3.10 2.63
C PHE A 47 -8.50 4.30 3.36
N LYS A 48 -7.79 5.42 3.36
CA LYS A 48 -8.25 6.69 3.94
C LYS A 48 -8.69 7.67 2.85
N LYS A 49 -9.57 8.59 3.22
CA LYS A 49 -9.91 9.74 2.38
C LYS A 49 -8.77 10.76 2.49
N PHE A 50 -8.13 11.04 1.36
CA PHE A 50 -7.22 12.15 1.16
C PHE A 50 -7.97 13.22 0.34
N GLY A 51 -8.73 14.07 1.04
CA GLY A 51 -9.62 15.06 0.42
C GLY A 51 -10.71 14.42 -0.45
N PRO A 52 -10.84 14.75 -1.74
CA PRO A 52 -11.85 14.16 -2.64
C PRO A 52 -11.49 12.74 -3.11
N LYS A 53 -10.27 12.24 -2.84
CA LYS A 53 -9.79 10.93 -3.32
C LYS A 53 -9.65 9.94 -2.16
N VAL A 54 -9.92 8.67 -2.43
CA VAL A 54 -9.69 7.57 -1.47
C VAL A 54 -8.42 6.84 -1.87
N GLY A 55 -7.47 6.71 -0.94
CA GLY A 55 -6.18 6.10 -1.22
C GLY A 55 -5.46 5.64 0.04
N ILE A 56 -4.34 4.97 -0.17
CA ILE A 56 -3.45 4.49 0.89
C ILE A 56 -2.02 4.93 0.55
N SER A 57 -1.24 5.36 1.54
CA SER A 57 0.16 5.71 1.31
C SER A 57 0.99 4.45 1.13
N LYS A 58 2.08 4.51 0.34
CA LYS A 58 3.06 3.41 0.21
C LYS A 58 3.53 2.89 1.58
N THR A 59 3.76 3.80 2.52
CA THR A 59 4.17 3.48 3.89
C THR A 59 3.11 2.73 4.69
N CYS A 60 1.82 3.07 4.54
CA CYS A 60 0.74 2.30 5.17
C CYS A 60 0.62 0.93 4.52
N LEU A 61 0.68 0.87 3.19
CA LEU A 61 0.53 -0.39 2.46
C LEU A 61 1.70 -1.34 2.75
N ALA A 62 2.93 -0.85 2.80
CA ALA A 62 4.10 -1.63 3.20
C ALA A 62 4.00 -2.16 4.64
N ARG A 63 3.35 -1.40 5.54
CA ARG A 63 3.06 -1.84 6.92
C ARG A 63 2.02 -2.95 6.98
N GLU A 64 0.96 -2.84 6.19
CA GLU A 64 -0.12 -3.84 6.14
C GLU A 64 0.33 -5.14 5.49
N LEU A 65 1.33 -5.08 4.60
CA LEU A 65 1.97 -6.24 3.97
C LEU A 65 3.02 -6.91 4.88
N SER A 66 3.31 -6.37 6.07
CA SER A 66 4.42 -6.82 6.92
C SER A 66 4.01 -7.49 8.22
#